data_AF-A0A7S0H6I9-F1
#
_entry.id   AF-A0A7S0H6I9-F1
#
_cell.length_a   1.000
_cell.length_b   1.000
_cell.length_c   1.000
_cell.angle_alpha   90.00
_cell.angle_beta   90.00
_cell.angle_gamma   90.00
#
_symmetry.space_group_name_H-M   'P 1'
#
loop_
_entity.id
_entity.type
_entity.pdbx_description
1 polymer ?
#
loop_
_entity_poly.entity_id
_entity_poly.type
_entity_poly.pdbx_seq_one_letter_code
_entity_poly.pdbx_strand_id
1 'polypeptide(L)'
;LHYTEAPSSAIVFEGQDVSDNYYDMANVFLVLYERWTSMMNLITSVDWWSSTVFLSVPTFSTSDWDGGGSRYYVQNALEHLDEPDEFYIDALLGKILLFTKSVKDIPKRVVVAIPNQLITIEGNPTQPVRNVSFVNVSFAFTSVERECVISGCHGQGAADLTTAMVHLMYATDVHFHRCTFAHTGQYAVYLNTGTVNCSVTHSRMYDLGAGGLVVAGGMGHNISDNQITDGGWVWQMGMGVLTRSVNELTVTHNEVSFLRQTGISIGWTWGYGPGDSANIEVAYNHVHDIGLGFLSDMGCIYTLGHLPNTRIHHNLCQDVQSFGYGGWGYYLDEGSRDVVLESNVAVRTKCAGVNQHYGTDNIIRNNILYDVNVGDVKTPGRSYIMYPGRCDEVIVSDQTERNISTCDPNKKPSADCCCYPGCDMAMCSSATVDTNIVYLSKSRNMRNQSSFQGARWYHAFDNFTFDKNVYFAEGREPSLSRFFNDSSLNQHEPRHAMTLFEWQNSGQDAASVWENPQFVSSNGTNFTVSPESPALKLGFQQIDLTRLGPRSKLS
;
A
#
# COMPACT_ATOMS: atom_id res chain seq x y z
N LEU A 1 -19.39 -11.19 -5.89
CA LEU A 1 -19.62 -11.23 -7.34
C LEU A 1 -18.27 -11.32 -8.04
N HIS A 2 -18.12 -12.14 -9.07
CA HIS A 2 -16.85 -12.42 -9.77
C HIS A 2 -17.02 -12.29 -11.31
N TYR A 3 -15.94 -11.99 -12.06
CA TYR A 3 -15.94 -11.96 -13.54
C TYR A 3 -14.61 -12.42 -14.19
N THR A 4 -14.63 -12.79 -15.48
CA THR A 4 -13.48 -13.27 -16.28
C THR A 4 -13.42 -12.59 -17.67
N GLU A 5 -12.25 -12.13 -18.17
CA GLU A 5 -11.87 -11.90 -19.62
C GLU A 5 -11.00 -10.65 -19.86
N ALA A 6 -9.98 -10.65 -20.77
CA ALA A 6 -9.05 -9.56 -21.23
C ALA A 6 -9.59 -8.09 -21.28
N PRO A 7 -8.76 -7.01 -21.37
CA PRO A 7 -9.24 -5.62 -21.39
C PRO A 7 -10.40 -5.43 -22.37
N SER A 8 -11.60 -5.20 -21.82
CA SER A 8 -12.83 -5.23 -22.57
C SER A 8 -13.77 -4.14 -22.05
N SER A 9 -14.68 -3.71 -22.91
CA SER A 9 -15.86 -2.95 -22.51
C SER A 9 -17.02 -3.90 -22.17
N ALA A 10 -16.75 -5.16 -21.79
CA ALA A 10 -17.74 -6.21 -21.64
C ALA A 10 -17.33 -7.20 -20.54
N ILE A 11 -18.13 -7.34 -19.50
CA ILE A 11 -17.85 -8.19 -18.35
C ILE A 11 -18.93 -9.26 -18.22
N VAL A 12 -18.52 -10.52 -18.06
CA VAL A 12 -19.47 -11.60 -17.73
C VAL A 12 -19.71 -11.61 -16.22
N PHE A 13 -20.96 -11.45 -15.80
CA PHE A 13 -21.37 -11.52 -14.40
C PHE A 13 -21.97 -12.88 -14.05
N GLU A 14 -22.02 -13.19 -12.75
CA GLU A 14 -22.65 -14.40 -12.23
C GLU A 14 -24.11 -14.15 -11.85
N GLY A 15 -25.00 -15.11 -12.12
CA GLY A 15 -26.37 -15.07 -11.62
C GLY A 15 -27.23 -13.91 -12.17
N GLN A 16 -27.87 -13.16 -11.26
CA GLN A 16 -28.75 -12.02 -11.56
C GLN A 16 -28.23 -10.72 -10.95
N ASP A 17 -26.91 -10.64 -10.76
CA ASP A 17 -26.23 -9.54 -10.09
C ASP A 17 -26.42 -8.18 -10.77
N VAL A 18 -26.68 -8.19 -12.08
CA VAL A 18 -26.92 -7.00 -12.90
C VAL A 18 -28.23 -7.15 -13.67
N SER A 19 -29.06 -6.09 -13.67
CA SER A 19 -30.32 -6.03 -14.40
C SER A 19 -30.18 -5.27 -15.73
N ASP A 20 -30.94 -5.66 -16.74
CA ASP A 20 -31.14 -4.89 -18.00
C ASP A 20 -32.30 -3.88 -17.91
N ASN A 21 -33.00 -3.82 -16.78
CA ASN A 21 -34.22 -3.04 -16.61
C ASN A 21 -34.13 -2.04 -15.44
N TYR A 22 -32.95 -1.49 -15.20
CA TYR A 22 -32.77 -0.39 -14.24
C TYR A 22 -33.57 0.85 -14.66
N TYR A 23 -34.21 1.51 -13.69
CA TYR A 23 -34.99 2.74 -13.87
C TYR A 23 -34.21 3.83 -14.64
N ASP A 24 -32.93 4.00 -14.32
CA ASP A 24 -32.03 4.98 -14.96
C ASP A 24 -30.68 4.34 -15.31
N MET A 25 -30.71 3.39 -16.26
CA MET A 25 -29.52 2.66 -16.74
C MET A 25 -28.31 3.57 -17.02
N ALA A 26 -28.54 4.77 -17.56
CA ALA A 26 -27.47 5.69 -17.96
C ALA A 26 -26.69 6.29 -16.77
N ASN A 27 -27.17 6.13 -15.53
CA ASN A 27 -26.52 6.62 -14.31
C ASN A 27 -26.22 5.48 -13.31
N VAL A 28 -26.30 4.22 -13.73
CA VAL A 28 -25.87 3.08 -12.92
C VAL A 28 -24.38 2.86 -13.12
N PHE A 29 -23.65 2.76 -12.01
CA PHE A 29 -22.22 2.48 -12.00
C PHE A 29 -21.97 1.02 -11.63
N LEU A 30 -20.96 0.45 -12.29
CA LEU A 30 -20.29 -0.75 -11.84
C LEU A 30 -18.95 -0.33 -11.22
N VAL A 31 -18.73 -0.68 -9.96
CA VAL A 31 -17.44 -0.47 -9.28
C VAL A 31 -16.68 -1.79 -9.25
N LEU A 32 -15.58 -1.84 -9.99
CA LEU A 32 -14.76 -3.01 -10.23
C LEU A 32 -13.50 -2.96 -9.34
N TYR A 33 -13.15 -4.08 -8.72
CA TYR A 33 -11.88 -4.26 -8.03
C TYR A 33 -10.89 -4.98 -8.95
N GLU A 34 -9.80 -4.30 -9.31
CA GLU A 34 -8.78 -4.77 -10.26
C GLU A 34 -7.43 -4.92 -9.54
N ARG A 35 -7.41 -5.78 -8.53
CA ARG A 35 -6.25 -6.04 -7.64
C ARG A 35 -5.83 -4.81 -6.83
N TRP A 36 -4.87 -4.03 -7.32
CA TRP A 36 -4.33 -2.85 -6.64
C TRP A 36 -4.98 -1.54 -7.09
N THR A 37 -5.82 -1.63 -8.13
CA THR A 37 -6.65 -0.52 -8.61
C THR A 37 -8.13 -0.86 -8.44
N SER A 38 -8.96 0.16 -8.62
CA SER A 38 -10.40 0.02 -8.75
C SER A 38 -10.90 1.04 -9.76
N MET A 39 -11.99 0.71 -10.42
CA MET A 39 -12.57 1.55 -11.46
C MET A 39 -14.07 1.69 -11.20
N MET A 40 -14.58 2.91 -11.33
CA MET A 40 -16.01 3.19 -11.40
C MET A 40 -16.36 3.42 -12.87
N ASN A 41 -17.34 2.70 -13.41
CA ASN A 41 -17.64 2.70 -14.82
C ASN A 41 -19.15 2.67 -15.06
N LEU A 42 -19.63 3.38 -16.09
CA LEU A 42 -21.05 3.40 -16.43
C LEU A 42 -21.45 2.14 -17.20
N ILE A 43 -22.64 1.62 -16.89
CA ILE A 43 -23.28 0.57 -17.68
C ILE A 43 -23.91 1.19 -18.93
N THR A 44 -23.63 0.62 -20.09
CA THR A 44 -24.20 1.05 -21.39
C THR A 44 -25.31 0.14 -21.86
N SER A 45 -25.16 -1.17 -21.67
CA SER A 45 -26.20 -2.16 -21.94
C SER A 45 -25.89 -3.46 -21.20
N VAL A 46 -26.89 -4.35 -21.12
CA VAL A 46 -26.77 -5.68 -20.54
C VAL A 46 -27.35 -6.68 -21.54
N ASP A 47 -26.61 -7.72 -21.85
CA ASP A 47 -27.11 -8.91 -22.55
C ASP A 47 -27.35 -10.03 -21.55
N TRP A 48 -28.62 -10.24 -21.24
CA TRP A 48 -29.07 -11.27 -20.32
C TRP A 48 -28.76 -12.69 -20.77
N TRP A 49 -28.75 -12.95 -22.08
CA TRP A 49 -28.57 -14.32 -22.58
C TRP A 49 -27.14 -14.81 -22.41
N SER A 50 -26.18 -13.88 -22.48
CA SER A 50 -24.76 -14.15 -22.25
C SER A 50 -24.28 -13.75 -20.85
N SER A 51 -25.15 -13.18 -20.00
CA SER A 51 -24.79 -12.60 -18.70
C SER A 51 -23.66 -11.58 -18.83
N THR A 52 -23.73 -10.74 -19.87
CA THR A 52 -22.68 -9.76 -20.19
C THR A 52 -23.18 -8.35 -19.91
N VAL A 53 -22.42 -7.57 -19.15
CA VAL A 53 -22.61 -6.13 -18.99
C VAL A 53 -21.60 -5.37 -19.84
N PHE A 54 -22.07 -4.40 -20.62
CA PHE A 54 -21.23 -3.55 -21.45
C PHE A 54 -20.97 -2.22 -20.76
N LEU A 55 -19.72 -1.77 -20.78
CA LEU A 55 -19.24 -0.61 -20.05
C LEU A 55 -18.88 0.55 -20.98
N SER A 56 -18.96 1.78 -20.47
CA SER A 56 -18.67 2.98 -21.25
C SER A 56 -17.20 3.11 -21.67
N VAL A 57 -16.29 2.55 -20.88
CA VAL A 57 -14.85 2.55 -21.14
C VAL A 57 -14.24 1.18 -20.81
N PRO A 58 -13.13 0.77 -21.46
CA PRO A 58 -12.51 -0.53 -21.19
C PRO A 58 -11.94 -0.64 -19.78
N THR A 59 -11.98 -1.83 -19.19
CA THR A 59 -11.29 -2.18 -17.94
C THR A 59 -9.77 -2.18 -18.09
N PHE A 60 -9.03 -1.92 -17.01
CA PHE A 60 -7.56 -1.90 -17.01
C PHE A 60 -6.96 -3.30 -17.18
N SER A 61 -7.41 -4.24 -16.35
CA SER A 61 -6.89 -5.60 -16.37
C SER A 61 -7.91 -6.56 -15.78
N THR A 62 -7.94 -7.72 -16.41
CA THR A 62 -8.96 -8.72 -16.18
C THR A 62 -8.37 -10.13 -16.14
N SER A 63 -7.04 -10.18 -16.03
CA SER A 63 -6.33 -11.42 -15.89
C SER A 63 -6.71 -12.03 -14.53
N ASP A 64 -7.28 -13.23 -14.57
CA ASP A 64 -7.67 -13.97 -13.38
C ASP A 64 -6.43 -14.64 -12.77
N TRP A 65 -5.57 -13.84 -12.11
CA TRP A 65 -4.33 -14.34 -11.49
C TRP A 65 -4.61 -15.30 -10.33
N ASP A 66 -5.79 -15.19 -9.72
CA ASP A 66 -6.16 -15.95 -8.51
C ASP A 66 -7.16 -17.10 -8.80
N GLY A 67 -7.61 -17.27 -10.05
CA GLY A 67 -8.47 -18.39 -10.49
C GLY A 67 -9.91 -18.33 -9.98
N GLY A 68 -10.37 -17.16 -9.55
CA GLY A 68 -11.68 -16.95 -8.92
C GLY A 68 -12.45 -15.73 -9.46
N GLY A 69 -11.93 -15.03 -10.46
CA GLY A 69 -12.53 -13.82 -11.03
C GLY A 69 -12.48 -12.59 -10.11
N SER A 70 -12.72 -11.41 -10.68
CA SER A 70 -12.57 -10.11 -9.98
C SER A 70 -13.85 -9.63 -9.29
N ARG A 71 -13.72 -9.00 -8.11
CA ARG A 71 -14.87 -8.51 -7.34
C ARG A 71 -15.48 -7.24 -7.93
N TYR A 72 -16.78 -7.04 -7.73
CA TYR A 72 -17.46 -5.78 -8.08
C TYR A 72 -18.72 -5.54 -7.24
N TYR A 73 -19.29 -4.33 -7.33
CA TYR A 73 -20.63 -3.98 -6.86
C TYR A 73 -21.31 -2.96 -7.79
N VAL A 74 -22.65 -2.92 -7.74
CA VAL A 74 -23.47 -1.95 -8.48
C VAL A 74 -23.78 -0.76 -7.57
N GLN A 75 -23.73 0.46 -8.12
CA GLN A 75 -24.01 1.69 -7.39
C GLN A 75 -24.97 2.59 -8.17
N ASN A 76 -25.76 3.38 -7.44
CA ASN A 76 -26.74 4.32 -7.98
C ASN A 76 -27.86 3.67 -8.82
N ALA A 77 -28.36 2.51 -8.37
CA ALA A 77 -29.57 1.88 -8.90
C ALA A 77 -30.71 2.02 -7.89
N LEU A 78 -31.87 2.50 -8.33
CA LEU A 78 -33.05 2.67 -7.46
C LEU A 78 -33.53 1.34 -6.89
N GLU A 79 -33.37 0.28 -7.67
CA GLU A 79 -33.73 -1.10 -7.35
C GLU A 79 -32.90 -1.69 -6.20
N HIS A 80 -31.79 -1.04 -5.84
CA HIS A 80 -30.91 -1.42 -4.72
C HIS A 80 -31.01 -0.46 -3.53
N LEU A 81 -31.99 0.44 -3.52
CA LEU A 81 -32.27 1.30 -2.37
C LEU A 81 -33.18 0.53 -1.37
N ASP A 82 -32.59 -0.31 -0.53
CA ASP A 82 -33.35 -1.28 0.28
C ASP A 82 -32.98 -1.32 1.77
N GLU A 83 -31.86 -0.72 2.19
CA GLU A 83 -31.44 -0.67 3.59
C GLU A 83 -31.34 0.77 4.14
N PRO A 84 -31.50 0.98 5.46
CA PRO A 84 -31.31 2.28 6.10
C PRO A 84 -29.94 2.91 5.81
N ASP A 85 -29.93 4.23 5.64
CA ASP A 85 -28.76 5.07 5.37
C ASP A 85 -28.21 4.97 3.92
N GLU A 86 -28.85 4.18 3.06
CA GLU A 86 -28.61 4.22 1.62
C GLU A 86 -29.30 5.41 0.95
N PHE A 87 -28.72 5.91 -0.14
CA PHE A 87 -29.30 6.96 -0.95
C PHE A 87 -29.15 6.69 -2.45
N TYR A 88 -30.07 7.25 -3.23
CA TYR A 88 -30.09 7.19 -4.70
C TYR A 88 -30.20 8.60 -5.27
N ILE A 89 -29.41 8.89 -6.31
CA ILE A 89 -29.48 10.14 -7.07
C ILE A 89 -30.30 9.90 -8.32
N ASP A 90 -31.53 10.40 -8.31
CA ASP A 90 -32.45 10.40 -9.45
C ASP A 90 -32.14 11.58 -10.37
N ALA A 91 -31.34 11.33 -11.40
CA ALA A 91 -30.97 12.35 -12.37
C ALA A 91 -32.14 12.77 -13.27
N LEU A 92 -33.11 11.87 -13.51
CA LEU A 92 -34.27 12.11 -14.37
C LEU A 92 -35.25 13.10 -13.73
N LEU A 93 -35.45 13.00 -12.41
CA LEU A 93 -36.32 13.90 -11.64
C LEU A 93 -35.57 15.00 -10.90
N GLY A 94 -34.23 14.95 -10.86
CA GLY A 94 -33.41 15.88 -10.09
C GLY A 94 -33.63 15.78 -8.59
N LYS A 95 -33.72 14.54 -8.06
CA LYS A 95 -34.00 14.26 -6.65
C LYS A 95 -32.93 13.39 -6.03
N ILE A 96 -32.78 13.50 -4.72
CA ILE A 96 -32.04 12.52 -3.90
C ILE A 96 -33.07 11.81 -3.04
N LEU A 97 -33.12 10.49 -3.13
CA LEU A 97 -33.93 9.63 -2.29
C LEU A 97 -33.03 9.06 -1.19
N LEU A 98 -33.47 9.13 0.06
CA LEU A 98 -32.78 8.55 1.22
C LEU A 98 -33.68 7.50 1.84
N PHE A 99 -33.18 6.27 1.99
CA PHE A 99 -33.91 5.23 2.68
C PHE A 99 -33.73 5.37 4.18
N THR A 100 -34.84 5.44 4.92
CA THR A 100 -34.83 5.53 6.37
C THR A 100 -35.77 4.48 6.95
N LYS A 101 -35.39 3.90 8.09
CA LYS A 101 -36.22 2.91 8.78
C LYS A 101 -37.57 3.49 9.24
N SER A 102 -37.57 4.78 9.59
CA SER A 102 -38.77 5.53 9.92
C SER A 102 -38.56 7.03 9.70
N VAL A 103 -39.66 7.79 9.65
CA VAL A 103 -39.66 9.26 9.55
C VAL A 103 -38.85 9.93 10.68
N LYS A 104 -38.70 9.26 11.83
CA LYS A 104 -37.91 9.79 12.96
C LYS A 104 -36.40 9.72 12.71
N ASP A 105 -35.97 8.88 11.77
CA ASP A 105 -34.57 8.64 11.44
C ASP A 105 -34.08 9.57 10.32
N ILE A 106 -34.95 10.44 9.80
CA ILE A 106 -34.56 11.44 8.80
C ILE A 106 -33.51 12.38 9.40
N PRO A 107 -32.34 12.56 8.75
CA PRO A 107 -31.28 13.41 9.27
C PRO A 107 -31.72 14.87 9.30
N LYS A 108 -31.32 15.58 10.36
CA LYS A 108 -31.62 17.02 10.53
C LYS A 108 -30.91 17.91 9.50
N ARG A 109 -29.85 17.41 8.89
CA ARG A 109 -29.01 18.12 7.92
C ARG A 109 -28.51 17.13 6.88
N VAL A 110 -28.72 17.47 5.62
CA VAL A 110 -28.13 16.81 4.46
C VAL A 110 -27.21 17.82 3.79
N VAL A 111 -26.00 17.39 3.43
CA VAL A 111 -25.03 18.22 2.70
C VAL A 111 -24.70 17.52 1.39
N VAL A 112 -24.85 18.25 0.29
CA VAL A 112 -24.42 17.79 -1.03
C VAL A 112 -23.24 18.67 -1.43
N ALA A 113 -22.07 18.07 -1.57
CA ALA A 113 -20.88 18.80 -2.01
C ALA A 113 -20.94 19.04 -3.52
N ILE A 114 -20.68 20.28 -3.93
CA ILE A 114 -20.68 20.70 -5.35
C ILE A 114 -19.25 21.02 -5.85
N PRO A 115 -18.39 21.76 -5.12
CA PRO A 115 -17.09 22.12 -5.66
C PRO A 115 -16.11 20.95 -5.53
N ASN A 116 -15.25 20.75 -6.53
CA ASN A 116 -14.13 19.80 -6.41
C ASN A 116 -13.03 20.36 -5.49
N GLN A 117 -12.81 21.68 -5.51
CA GLN A 117 -11.76 22.36 -4.75
C GLN A 117 -12.37 23.45 -3.86
N LEU A 118 -11.85 23.61 -2.65
CA LEU A 118 -12.17 24.76 -1.79
C LEU A 118 -11.11 25.86 -1.92
N ILE A 119 -9.85 25.47 -2.05
CA ILE A 119 -8.71 26.39 -2.09
C ILE A 119 -7.77 25.98 -3.22
N THR A 120 -7.47 26.94 -4.10
CA THR A 120 -6.42 26.83 -5.10
C THR A 120 -5.39 27.93 -4.83
N ILE A 121 -4.13 27.54 -4.65
CA ILE A 121 -2.99 28.46 -4.47
C ILE A 121 -2.07 28.25 -5.67
N GLU A 122 -2.23 29.11 -6.66
CA GLU A 122 -1.61 28.93 -7.96
C GLU A 122 -0.81 30.18 -8.33
N GLY A 123 0.50 30.02 -8.46
CA GLY A 123 1.39 30.99 -9.08
C GLY A 123 1.83 30.53 -10.47
N ASN A 124 2.99 31.00 -10.91
CA ASN A 124 3.65 30.48 -12.10
C ASN A 124 5.17 30.33 -11.85
N PRO A 125 5.95 29.69 -12.76
CA PRO A 125 7.37 29.45 -12.54
C PRO A 125 8.22 30.68 -12.21
N THR A 126 7.83 31.88 -12.69
CA THR A 126 8.59 33.12 -12.45
C THR A 126 8.01 33.97 -11.32
N GLN A 127 6.74 33.74 -10.95
CA GLN A 127 6.02 34.44 -9.90
C GLN A 127 5.20 33.46 -9.06
N PRO A 128 5.86 32.64 -8.21
CA PRO A 128 5.14 31.74 -7.32
C PRO A 128 4.40 32.53 -6.23
N VAL A 129 3.27 31.99 -5.75
CA VAL A 129 2.62 32.52 -4.54
C VAL A 129 3.51 32.22 -3.34
N ARG A 130 3.67 33.16 -2.41
CA ARG A 130 4.59 33.00 -1.28
C ARG A 130 3.98 33.36 0.07
N ASN A 131 4.49 32.74 1.14
CA ASN A 131 4.25 33.14 2.53
C ASN A 131 2.77 33.10 2.93
N VAL A 132 2.11 31.97 2.67
CA VAL A 132 0.69 31.77 3.03
C VAL A 132 0.62 30.77 4.17
N SER A 133 -0.20 31.04 5.18
CA SER A 133 -0.38 30.11 6.29
C SER A 133 -1.83 30.01 6.72
N PHE A 134 -2.30 28.78 6.88
CA PHE A 134 -3.58 28.44 7.46
C PHE A 134 -3.33 27.81 8.82
N VAL A 135 -3.92 28.40 9.86
CA VAL A 135 -3.75 27.92 11.23
C VAL A 135 -5.12 27.72 11.85
N ASN A 136 -5.40 26.52 12.35
CA ASN A 136 -6.66 26.21 13.02
C ASN A 136 -7.90 26.45 12.13
N VAL A 137 -7.84 26.01 10.87
CA VAL A 137 -8.92 26.13 9.88
C VAL A 137 -9.48 24.75 9.54
N SER A 138 -10.81 24.64 9.42
CA SER A 138 -11.49 23.44 8.96
C SER A 138 -11.98 23.63 7.51
N PHE A 139 -11.54 22.73 6.63
CA PHE A 139 -11.97 22.60 5.25
C PHE A 139 -12.88 21.37 5.15
N ALA A 140 -14.08 21.53 4.59
CA ALA A 140 -15.01 20.43 4.48
C ALA A 140 -15.93 20.50 3.27
N PHE A 141 -16.35 19.33 2.79
CA PHE A 141 -17.33 19.13 1.71
C PHE A 141 -16.82 19.53 0.32
N THR A 142 -16.15 18.60 -0.35
CA THR A 142 -15.86 18.66 -1.79
C THR A 142 -16.45 17.47 -2.53
N SER A 143 -16.88 17.70 -3.76
CA SER A 143 -17.40 16.67 -4.66
C SER A 143 -16.27 15.77 -5.17
N VAL A 144 -16.67 14.65 -5.78
CA VAL A 144 -15.79 13.81 -6.61
C VAL A 144 -15.47 14.49 -7.94
N GLU A 145 -14.29 14.20 -8.51
CA GLU A 145 -13.93 14.65 -9.86
C GLU A 145 -14.77 13.90 -10.91
N ARG A 146 -15.88 14.51 -11.34
CA ARG A 146 -16.87 13.87 -12.23
C ARG A 146 -16.26 13.36 -13.55
N GLU A 147 -15.30 14.08 -14.12
CA GLU A 147 -14.63 13.65 -15.35
C GLU A 147 -13.91 12.31 -15.15
N CYS A 148 -13.34 12.11 -13.97
CA CYS A 148 -12.66 10.88 -13.60
C CYS A 148 -13.62 9.68 -13.49
N VAL A 149 -14.86 9.94 -13.05
CA VAL A 149 -15.93 8.93 -13.01
C VAL A 149 -16.37 8.52 -14.42
N ILE A 150 -16.48 9.48 -15.34
CA ILE A 150 -16.96 9.23 -16.72
C ILE A 150 -15.87 8.60 -17.58
N SER A 151 -14.61 9.01 -17.39
CA SER A 151 -13.47 8.49 -18.14
C SER A 151 -12.94 7.16 -17.59
N GLY A 152 -13.43 6.73 -16.43
CA GLY A 152 -13.02 5.47 -15.80
C GLY A 152 -11.59 5.49 -15.28
N CYS A 153 -11.23 6.52 -14.54
CA CYS A 153 -9.96 6.57 -13.83
C CYS A 153 -9.71 5.30 -13.01
N HIS A 154 -8.49 4.78 -13.14
CA HIS A 154 -8.06 3.53 -12.50
C HIS A 154 -6.58 3.55 -12.14
N GLY A 155 -5.90 4.69 -12.27
CA GLY A 155 -4.49 4.83 -11.94
C GLY A 155 -4.19 4.45 -10.49
N GLN A 156 -3.08 3.75 -10.27
CA GLN A 156 -2.56 3.42 -8.94
C GLN A 156 -2.50 4.68 -8.06
N GLY A 157 -2.85 4.57 -6.77
CA GLY A 157 -2.86 5.73 -5.90
C GLY A 157 -3.94 6.77 -6.25
N ALA A 158 -4.88 6.45 -7.15
CA ALA A 158 -5.82 7.41 -7.74
C ALA A 158 -5.10 8.60 -8.41
N ALA A 159 -3.96 8.31 -9.05
CA ALA A 159 -3.07 9.33 -9.63
C ALA A 159 -3.62 10.03 -10.88
N ASP A 160 -4.74 9.56 -11.42
CA ASP A 160 -5.47 10.21 -12.51
C ASP A 160 -6.22 11.47 -12.02
N LEU A 161 -6.49 11.57 -10.71
CA LEU A 161 -7.11 12.76 -10.14
C LEU A 161 -6.24 13.99 -10.41
N THR A 162 -6.84 15.01 -11.01
CA THR A 162 -6.12 16.22 -11.41
C THR A 162 -6.09 17.25 -10.29
N THR A 163 -6.83 17.01 -9.20
CA THR A 163 -7.03 17.97 -8.13
C THR A 163 -7.28 17.36 -6.74
N ALA A 164 -7.40 18.21 -5.72
CA ALA A 164 -7.70 17.89 -4.33
C ALA A 164 -8.52 19.02 -3.68
N MET A 165 -9.05 18.80 -2.47
CA MET A 165 -9.79 19.83 -1.72
C MET A 165 -8.99 21.13 -1.58
N VAL A 166 -7.68 21.01 -1.33
CA VAL A 166 -6.71 22.11 -1.36
C VAL A 166 -5.59 21.78 -2.34
N HIS A 167 -5.39 22.62 -3.35
CA HIS A 167 -4.42 22.37 -4.43
C HIS A 167 -3.42 23.51 -4.56
N LEU A 168 -2.13 23.16 -4.55
CA LEU A 168 -1.02 24.10 -4.64
C LEU A 168 -0.20 23.84 -5.90
N MET A 169 0.03 24.89 -6.69
CA MET A 169 0.89 24.87 -7.88
C MET A 169 1.74 26.14 -7.91
N TYR A 170 3.05 25.99 -8.14
CA TYR A 170 4.00 27.12 -8.12
C TYR A 170 3.85 27.99 -6.87
N ALA A 171 4.01 27.38 -5.69
CA ALA A 171 3.83 28.04 -4.40
C ALA A 171 5.00 27.77 -3.47
N THR A 172 5.48 28.79 -2.76
CA THR A 172 6.64 28.70 -1.86
C THR A 172 6.22 29.10 -0.45
N ASP A 173 6.71 28.41 0.58
CA ASP A 173 6.43 28.75 1.99
C ASP A 173 4.92 28.80 2.28
N VAL A 174 4.21 27.71 1.93
CA VAL A 174 2.78 27.55 2.22
C VAL A 174 2.56 26.49 3.28
N HIS A 175 1.93 26.88 4.39
CA HIS A 175 1.86 26.05 5.60
C HIS A 175 0.43 25.86 6.10
N PHE A 176 0.07 24.62 6.38
CA PHE A 176 -1.17 24.25 7.07
C PHE A 176 -0.81 23.69 8.44
N HIS A 177 -1.24 24.35 9.50
CA HIS A 177 -0.93 23.96 10.87
C HIS A 177 -2.19 23.83 11.71
N ARG A 178 -2.43 22.66 12.31
CA ARG A 178 -3.65 22.37 13.09
C ARG A 178 -4.94 22.55 12.29
N CYS A 179 -4.90 22.21 11.01
CA CYS A 179 -6.08 22.26 10.17
C CYS A 179 -6.88 20.96 10.30
N THR A 180 -8.14 21.01 9.90
CA THR A 180 -8.97 19.82 9.69
C THR A 180 -9.39 19.78 8.24
N PHE A 181 -9.26 18.63 7.60
CA PHE A 181 -9.74 18.37 6.25
C PHE A 181 -10.72 17.20 6.32
N ALA A 182 -11.97 17.41 5.98
CA ALA A 182 -13.01 16.39 6.17
C ALA A 182 -14.01 16.34 5.03
N HIS A 183 -14.62 15.17 4.80
CA HIS A 183 -15.75 15.04 3.86
C HIS A 183 -15.37 15.47 2.43
N THR A 184 -14.31 14.87 1.87
CA THR A 184 -13.86 15.16 0.50
C THR A 184 -14.14 13.99 -0.42
N GLY A 185 -14.61 14.23 -1.65
CA GLY A 185 -14.72 13.20 -2.68
C GLY A 185 -13.39 12.75 -3.30
N GLN A 186 -12.25 13.25 -2.82
CA GLN A 186 -10.92 13.05 -3.40
C GLN A 186 -9.81 13.17 -2.35
N TYR A 187 -8.59 13.57 -2.71
CA TYR A 187 -7.52 13.86 -1.75
C TYR A 187 -7.78 15.16 -0.97
N ALA A 188 -7.24 15.28 0.26
CA ALA A 188 -7.39 16.49 1.06
C ALA A 188 -6.43 17.61 0.61
N VAL A 189 -5.14 17.31 0.40
CA VAL A 189 -4.13 18.29 -0.02
C VAL A 189 -3.30 17.76 -1.17
N TYR A 190 -3.11 18.57 -2.20
CA TYR A 190 -2.21 18.27 -3.32
C TYR A 190 -1.12 19.32 -3.44
N LEU A 191 0.10 18.95 -3.07
CA LEU A 191 1.34 19.68 -3.36
C LEU A 191 1.83 19.27 -4.76
N ASN A 192 1.52 20.10 -5.75
CA ASN A 192 1.82 19.80 -7.16
C ASN A 192 3.08 20.55 -7.62
N THR A 193 3.33 20.51 -8.93
CA THR A 193 4.45 21.10 -9.64
C THR A 193 4.81 22.50 -9.14
N GLY A 194 6.11 22.71 -8.93
CA GLY A 194 6.68 24.00 -8.56
C GLY A 194 6.42 24.43 -7.11
N THR A 195 5.94 23.53 -6.25
CA THR A 195 5.83 23.83 -4.83
C THR A 195 7.20 23.75 -4.13
N VAL A 196 7.47 24.62 -3.16
CA VAL A 196 8.76 24.64 -2.44
C VAL A 196 8.53 24.99 -0.98
N ASN A 197 9.13 24.23 -0.06
CA ASN A 197 9.05 24.48 1.38
C ASN A 197 7.61 24.57 1.92
N CYS A 198 6.70 23.74 1.41
CA CYS A 198 5.33 23.65 1.89
C CYS A 198 5.19 22.61 3.00
N SER A 199 4.27 22.82 3.95
CA SER A 199 4.04 21.86 5.04
C SER A 199 2.58 21.67 5.42
N VAL A 200 2.26 20.46 5.86
CA VAL A 200 1.00 20.12 6.52
C VAL A 200 1.33 19.44 7.83
N THR A 201 1.01 20.12 8.94
CA THR A 201 1.45 19.69 10.26
C THR A 201 0.36 19.73 11.32
N HIS A 202 0.44 18.83 12.29
CA HIS A 202 -0.47 18.79 13.45
C HIS A 202 -1.96 18.77 13.06
N SER A 203 -2.29 18.26 11.87
CA SER A 203 -3.61 18.37 11.25
C SER A 203 -4.35 17.04 11.26
N ARG A 204 -5.67 17.09 11.08
CA ARG A 204 -6.52 15.90 11.02
C ARG A 204 -7.19 15.80 9.66
N MET A 205 -7.19 14.60 9.08
CA MET A 205 -7.81 14.28 7.79
C MET A 205 -8.67 13.03 7.97
N TYR A 206 -9.97 13.09 7.64
CA TYR A 206 -10.89 11.96 7.76
C TYR A 206 -12.08 12.07 6.80
N ASP A 207 -12.77 10.95 6.53
CA ASP A 207 -13.82 10.85 5.51
C ASP A 207 -13.31 11.35 4.15
N LEU A 208 -12.36 10.57 3.62
CA LEU A 208 -11.57 10.88 2.43
C LEU A 208 -11.99 9.97 1.28
N GLY A 209 -12.44 10.58 0.18
CA GLY A 209 -12.82 9.86 -1.04
C GLY A 209 -11.63 9.14 -1.65
N ALA A 210 -10.45 9.76 -1.65
CA ALA A 210 -9.17 9.09 -1.90
C ALA A 210 -8.35 9.06 -0.60
N GLY A 211 -7.26 9.81 -0.51
CA GLY A 211 -6.37 9.80 0.64
C GLY A 211 -6.11 11.17 1.26
N GLY A 212 -5.08 11.25 2.11
CA GLY A 212 -4.72 12.49 2.80
C GLY A 212 -4.02 13.47 1.88
N LEU A 213 -2.82 13.08 1.41
CA LEU A 213 -1.95 13.98 0.66
C LEU A 213 -1.44 13.36 -0.64
N VAL A 214 -1.32 14.19 -1.67
CA VAL A 214 -0.51 13.92 -2.86
C VAL A 214 0.64 14.92 -2.92
N VAL A 215 1.86 14.42 -3.11
CA VAL A 215 3.06 15.23 -3.36
C VAL A 215 3.65 14.81 -4.70
N ALA A 216 3.40 15.59 -5.75
CA ALA A 216 3.80 15.24 -7.13
C ALA A 216 4.73 16.26 -7.79
N GLY A 217 5.38 17.09 -6.99
CA GLY A 217 6.44 17.96 -7.48
C GLY A 217 7.00 18.79 -6.35
N GLY A 218 8.12 19.45 -6.63
CA GLY A 218 8.69 20.41 -5.70
C GLY A 218 9.76 19.86 -4.77
N MET A 219 10.08 20.65 -3.75
CA MET A 219 11.08 20.26 -2.77
C MET A 219 10.91 20.89 -1.39
N GLY A 220 11.52 20.28 -0.38
CA GLY A 220 11.61 20.81 0.98
C GLY A 220 10.31 20.65 1.76
N HIS A 221 9.53 19.61 1.49
CA HIS A 221 8.20 19.43 2.08
C HIS A 221 8.23 18.75 3.44
N ASN A 222 7.29 19.13 4.31
CA ASN A 222 7.14 18.54 5.63
C ASN A 222 5.69 18.13 5.91
N ILE A 223 5.48 16.82 6.07
CA ILE A 223 4.22 16.20 6.45
C ILE A 223 4.43 15.55 7.81
N SER A 224 4.08 16.25 8.89
CA SER A 224 4.34 15.75 10.23
C SER A 224 3.27 15.98 11.28
N ASP A 225 3.21 15.07 12.25
CA ASP A 225 2.28 15.14 13.38
C ASP A 225 0.79 15.12 12.95
N ASN A 226 0.46 14.50 11.81
CA ASN A 226 -0.91 14.44 11.32
C ASN A 226 -1.61 13.14 11.69
N GLN A 227 -2.94 13.19 11.83
CA GLN A 227 -3.82 12.03 11.84
C GLN A 227 -4.51 11.95 10.48
N ILE A 228 -4.22 10.92 9.70
CA ILE A 228 -4.80 10.67 8.38
C ILE A 228 -5.57 9.37 8.47
N THR A 229 -6.89 9.43 8.38
CA THR A 229 -7.71 8.25 8.58
C THR A 229 -8.89 8.18 7.63
N ASP A 230 -9.51 7.01 7.54
CA ASP A 230 -10.83 6.85 6.91
C ASP A 230 -10.83 7.25 5.42
N GLY A 231 -10.02 6.53 4.63
CA GLY A 231 -9.72 6.87 3.24
C GLY A 231 -9.92 5.74 2.24
N GLY A 232 -10.15 6.12 0.99
CA GLY A 232 -10.42 5.24 -0.15
C GLY A 232 -11.91 4.96 -0.34
N TRP A 233 -12.79 5.81 0.19
CA TRP A 233 -14.24 5.55 0.15
C TRP A 233 -14.86 5.62 -1.24
N VAL A 234 -14.30 6.48 -2.10
CA VAL A 234 -14.69 6.63 -3.51
C VAL A 234 -13.62 5.97 -4.39
N TRP A 235 -12.40 6.44 -4.27
CA TRP A 235 -11.23 5.97 -5.01
C TRP A 235 -10.46 4.98 -4.14
N GLN A 236 -10.85 3.72 -4.23
CA GLN A 236 -10.39 2.60 -3.37
C GLN A 236 -8.87 2.51 -3.23
N MET A 237 -8.16 2.86 -4.31
CA MET A 237 -6.72 2.80 -4.44
C MET A 237 -5.99 4.04 -3.89
N GLY A 238 -6.71 5.00 -3.31
CA GLY A 238 -6.14 6.18 -2.66
C GLY A 238 -5.26 5.79 -1.46
N MET A 239 -4.18 6.54 -1.25
CA MET A 239 -3.16 6.28 -0.24
C MET A 239 -3.14 7.37 0.83
N GLY A 240 -2.79 7.05 2.08
CA GLY A 240 -2.71 8.06 3.14
C GLY A 240 -1.80 9.25 2.75
N VAL A 241 -0.59 8.94 2.29
CA VAL A 241 0.33 9.88 1.65
C VAL A 241 0.85 9.24 0.35
N LEU A 242 0.47 9.80 -0.79
CA LEU A 242 1.03 9.46 -2.10
C LEU A 242 2.10 10.47 -2.47
N THR A 243 3.30 10.00 -2.80
CA THR A 243 4.29 10.83 -3.49
C THR A 243 4.50 10.30 -4.90
N ARG A 244 4.87 11.20 -5.82
CA ARG A 244 5.25 10.81 -7.17
C ARG A 244 6.70 11.22 -7.46
N SER A 245 6.92 12.51 -7.64
CA SER A 245 8.22 13.13 -7.86
C SER A 245 8.44 14.23 -6.82
N VAL A 246 9.45 14.10 -5.96
CA VAL A 246 9.74 15.08 -4.91
C VAL A 246 11.16 14.93 -4.38
N ASN A 247 11.83 16.06 -4.16
CA ASN A 247 13.14 16.09 -3.48
C ASN A 247 13.00 16.68 -2.08
N GLU A 248 13.79 16.23 -1.12
CA GLU A 248 13.79 16.79 0.25
C GLU A 248 12.39 16.73 0.89
N LEU A 249 11.91 15.52 1.18
CA LEU A 249 10.61 15.30 1.83
C LEU A 249 10.79 14.66 3.20
N THR A 250 10.09 15.20 4.19
CA THR A 250 9.95 14.58 5.51
C THR A 250 8.50 14.14 5.72
N VAL A 251 8.29 12.85 5.97
CA VAL A 251 7.00 12.28 6.38
C VAL A 251 7.20 11.65 7.75
N THR A 252 6.95 12.41 8.82
CA THR A 252 7.34 11.98 10.17
C THR A 252 6.26 12.14 11.22
N HIS A 253 6.23 11.25 12.22
CA HIS A 253 5.31 11.37 13.36
C HIS A 253 3.84 11.42 12.94
N ASN A 254 3.42 10.76 11.86
CA ASN A 254 2.01 10.69 11.48
C ASN A 254 1.36 9.41 12.01
N GLU A 255 0.06 9.47 12.25
CA GLU A 255 -0.81 8.30 12.40
C GLU A 255 -1.62 8.15 11.10
N VAL A 256 -1.50 6.99 10.45
CA VAL A 256 -2.22 6.68 9.20
C VAL A 256 -3.03 5.41 9.39
N SER A 257 -4.35 5.46 9.28
CA SER A 257 -5.19 4.31 9.60
C SER A 257 -6.53 4.23 8.89
N PHE A 258 -7.11 3.04 8.78
CA PHE A 258 -8.42 2.84 8.14
C PHE A 258 -8.44 3.29 6.66
N LEU A 259 -7.39 2.92 5.93
CA LEU A 259 -7.27 3.13 4.48
C LEU A 259 -7.55 1.83 3.74
N ARG A 260 -8.22 1.88 2.59
CA ARG A 260 -8.47 0.68 1.76
C ARG A 260 -7.26 0.22 0.93
N GLN A 261 -6.17 0.99 0.92
CA GLN A 261 -4.90 0.65 0.27
C GLN A 261 -3.70 1.06 1.16
N THR A 262 -2.52 1.30 0.58
CA THR A 262 -1.25 1.64 1.22
C THR A 262 -1.36 2.89 2.08
N GLY A 263 -0.67 2.86 3.23
CA GLY A 263 -0.57 4.02 4.12
C GLY A 263 0.29 5.13 3.53
N ILE A 264 1.57 4.84 3.25
CA ILE A 264 2.54 5.81 2.73
C ILE A 264 3.24 5.23 1.49
N SER A 265 3.22 5.95 0.37
CA SER A 265 3.83 5.56 -0.90
C SER A 265 4.89 6.57 -1.35
N ILE A 266 6.13 6.09 -1.51
CA ILE A 266 7.29 6.91 -1.86
C ILE A 266 7.81 6.60 -3.27
N GLY A 267 7.85 7.59 -4.16
CA GLY A 267 8.35 7.43 -5.53
C GLY A 267 7.29 6.99 -6.53
N TRP A 268 7.69 6.88 -7.81
CA TRP A 268 6.78 6.67 -8.96
C TRP A 268 7.40 5.97 -10.17
N THR A 269 8.72 5.94 -10.30
CA THR A 269 9.37 5.47 -11.52
C THR A 269 9.37 3.95 -11.57
N TRP A 270 8.53 3.35 -12.40
CA TRP A 270 8.60 1.91 -12.71
C TRP A 270 9.89 1.56 -13.44
N GLY A 271 10.50 0.46 -13.02
CA GLY A 271 11.78 -0.01 -13.55
C GLY A 271 12.98 0.82 -13.08
N TYR A 272 14.10 0.69 -13.80
CA TYR A 272 15.40 1.23 -13.38
C TYR A 272 15.78 2.55 -14.07
N GLY A 273 14.79 3.22 -14.68
CA GLY A 273 14.98 4.52 -15.31
C GLY A 273 15.40 5.61 -14.30
N PRO A 274 15.79 6.81 -14.78
CA PRO A 274 16.06 7.92 -13.90
C PRO A 274 14.80 8.27 -13.08
N GLY A 275 15.00 8.50 -11.77
CA GLY A 275 13.97 8.99 -10.86
C GLY A 275 14.22 10.45 -10.50
N ASP A 276 13.15 11.15 -10.15
CA ASP A 276 13.19 12.57 -9.74
C ASP A 276 13.05 12.76 -8.22
N SER A 277 13.14 11.67 -7.45
CA SER A 277 12.91 11.66 -6.01
C SER A 277 14.18 11.34 -5.23
N ALA A 278 14.57 12.19 -4.29
CA ALA A 278 15.77 12.00 -3.47
C ALA A 278 15.67 12.70 -2.11
N ASN A 279 16.52 12.30 -1.18
CA ASN A 279 16.63 12.91 0.15
C ASN A 279 15.30 12.85 0.92
N ILE A 280 14.72 11.65 1.04
CA ILE A 280 13.42 11.43 1.67
C ILE A 280 13.61 10.75 3.04
N GLU A 281 12.95 11.29 4.06
CA GLU A 281 12.89 10.69 5.39
C GLU A 281 11.45 10.30 5.72
N VAL A 282 11.22 9.00 5.95
CA VAL A 282 9.93 8.49 6.45
C VAL A 282 10.16 7.87 7.81
N ALA A 283 9.76 8.57 8.87
CA ALA A 283 10.17 8.19 10.22
C ALA A 283 9.15 8.38 11.33
N TYR A 284 9.19 7.50 12.33
CA TYR A 284 8.34 7.59 13.52
C TYR A 284 6.83 7.61 13.22
N ASN A 285 6.42 7.10 12.06
CA ASN A 285 5.00 6.99 11.72
C ASN A 285 4.41 5.72 12.34
N HIS A 286 3.15 5.81 12.76
CA HIS A 286 2.34 4.65 13.11
C HIS A 286 1.31 4.45 12.00
N VAL A 287 1.43 3.35 11.27
CA VAL A 287 0.55 3.04 10.14
C VAL A 287 -0.13 1.72 10.41
N HIS A 288 -1.45 1.73 10.53
CA HIS A 288 -2.19 0.56 10.99
C HIS A 288 -3.62 0.44 10.50
N ASP A 289 -4.20 -0.77 10.56
CA ASP A 289 -5.56 -1.05 10.09
C ASP A 289 -5.76 -0.59 8.64
N ILE A 290 -4.88 -1.02 7.75
CA ILE A 290 -4.89 -0.60 6.33
C ILE A 290 -5.13 -1.78 5.38
N GLY A 291 -5.48 -1.45 4.15
CA GLY A 291 -5.89 -2.35 3.08
C GLY A 291 -7.27 -2.97 3.30
N LEU A 292 -7.63 -3.28 4.55
CA LEU A 292 -8.96 -3.69 5.02
C LEU A 292 -9.59 -4.88 4.26
N GLY A 293 -8.81 -5.57 3.42
CA GLY A 293 -9.28 -6.63 2.53
C GLY A 293 -9.95 -6.15 1.24
N PHE A 294 -9.84 -4.86 0.88
CA PHE A 294 -10.49 -4.30 -0.32
C PHE A 294 -9.64 -4.43 -1.58
N LEU A 295 -8.33 -4.24 -1.49
CA LEU A 295 -7.41 -4.34 -2.62
C LEU A 295 -6.25 -5.29 -2.29
N SER A 296 -5.46 -5.62 -3.32
CA SER A 296 -4.26 -6.46 -3.29
C SER A 296 -3.02 -5.61 -3.63
N ASP A 297 -1.84 -6.23 -3.63
CA ASP A 297 -0.56 -5.62 -4.04
C ASP A 297 -0.25 -4.29 -3.33
N MET A 298 -0.15 -4.38 -2.01
CA MET A 298 -0.05 -3.21 -1.16
C MET A 298 0.85 -3.46 0.03
N GLY A 299 1.38 -2.37 0.59
CA GLY A 299 2.23 -2.39 1.76
C GLY A 299 1.84 -1.28 2.74
N CYS A 300 2.33 -1.36 3.97
CA CYS A 300 2.16 -0.28 4.93
C CYS A 300 2.99 0.95 4.54
N ILE A 301 4.27 0.74 4.24
CA ILE A 301 5.10 1.73 3.55
C ILE A 301 5.60 1.10 2.25
N TYR A 302 5.27 1.73 1.14
CA TYR A 302 5.58 1.29 -0.22
C TYR A 302 6.61 2.23 -0.85
N THR A 303 7.53 1.69 -1.64
CA THR A 303 8.47 2.47 -2.45
C THR A 303 8.50 2.03 -3.90
N LEU A 304 8.82 2.94 -4.82
CA LEU A 304 8.94 2.66 -6.25
C LEU A 304 10.03 3.53 -6.92
N GLY A 305 10.94 2.90 -7.65
CA GLY A 305 11.99 3.56 -8.42
C GLY A 305 13.24 4.00 -7.63
N HIS A 306 14.09 4.79 -8.27
CA HIS A 306 15.37 5.23 -7.68
C HIS A 306 15.18 6.31 -6.61
N LEU A 307 15.63 6.04 -5.38
CA LEU A 307 15.39 6.88 -4.20
C LEU A 307 16.68 7.16 -3.41
N PRO A 308 17.70 7.82 -4.00
CA PRO A 308 18.96 8.06 -3.33
C PRO A 308 18.81 8.90 -2.06
N ASN A 309 19.63 8.60 -1.06
CA ASN A 309 19.60 9.22 0.27
C ASN A 309 18.23 9.10 0.97
N THR A 310 17.48 8.03 0.69
CA THR A 310 16.19 7.78 1.34
C THR A 310 16.33 6.87 2.53
N ARG A 311 15.75 7.29 3.66
CA ARG A 311 15.73 6.50 4.90
C ARG A 311 14.29 6.31 5.37
N ILE A 312 13.94 5.06 5.62
CA ILE A 312 12.65 4.65 6.19
C ILE A 312 12.97 4.03 7.54
N HIS A 313 12.66 4.72 8.63
CA HIS A 313 13.11 4.28 9.95
C HIS A 313 12.22 4.56 11.15
N HIS A 314 12.30 3.72 12.17
CA HIS A 314 11.54 3.89 13.42
C HIS A 314 10.02 3.96 13.20
N ASN A 315 9.50 3.37 12.12
CA ASN A 315 8.07 3.28 11.88
C ASN A 315 7.50 2.00 12.52
N LEU A 316 6.23 2.04 12.89
CA LEU A 316 5.45 0.86 13.29
C LEU A 316 4.37 0.61 12.25
N CYS A 317 4.48 -0.53 11.57
CA CYS A 317 3.46 -1.09 10.70
C CYS A 317 2.70 -2.19 11.43
N GLN A 318 1.39 -2.03 11.58
CA GLN A 318 0.57 -2.95 12.36
C GLN A 318 -0.75 -3.27 11.63
N ASP A 319 -1.19 -4.52 11.63
CA ASP A 319 -2.53 -4.87 11.12
C ASP A 319 -2.74 -4.49 9.64
N VAL A 320 -1.96 -5.12 8.75
CA VAL A 320 -1.99 -4.88 7.30
C VAL A 320 -2.70 -6.02 6.58
N GLN A 321 -3.82 -5.73 5.92
CA GLN A 321 -4.66 -6.72 5.24
C GLN A 321 -4.75 -6.47 3.74
N SER A 322 -4.95 -7.52 2.95
CA SER A 322 -5.26 -7.43 1.52
C SER A 322 -6.35 -8.41 1.12
N PHE A 323 -6.91 -8.27 -0.09
CA PHE A 323 -7.88 -9.22 -0.62
C PHE A 323 -7.22 -10.54 -1.04
N GLY A 324 -6.42 -10.51 -2.12
CA GLY A 324 -5.74 -11.67 -2.69
C GLY A 324 -4.31 -11.78 -2.17
N TYR A 325 -3.33 -11.36 -2.96
CA TYR A 325 -1.92 -11.30 -2.57
C TYR A 325 -1.51 -9.90 -2.07
N GLY A 326 -0.34 -9.81 -1.43
CA GLY A 326 0.14 -8.57 -0.84
C GLY A 326 -0.46 -8.27 0.53
N GLY A 327 -0.20 -7.09 1.09
CA GLY A 327 -0.43 -6.84 2.52
C GLY A 327 0.85 -7.04 3.30
N TRP A 328 1.88 -6.30 2.90
CA TRP A 328 3.22 -6.34 3.47
C TRP A 328 3.45 -5.20 4.47
N GLY A 329 4.39 -5.36 5.38
CA GLY A 329 4.82 -4.26 6.25
C GLY A 329 5.53 -3.18 5.43
N TYR A 330 6.70 -3.53 4.93
CA TYR A 330 7.52 -2.64 4.09
C TYR A 330 7.64 -3.25 2.70
N TYR A 331 7.19 -2.54 1.68
CA TYR A 331 7.15 -3.03 0.31
C TYR A 331 8.05 -2.17 -0.58
N LEU A 332 9.23 -2.69 -0.90
CA LEU A 332 10.19 -2.10 -1.82
C LEU A 332 9.90 -2.63 -3.24
N ASP A 333 9.03 -1.93 -3.97
CA ASP A 333 8.55 -2.38 -5.29
C ASP A 333 9.50 -1.99 -6.43
N GLU A 334 9.09 -2.23 -7.67
CA GLU A 334 9.95 -2.20 -8.86
C GLU A 334 10.94 -1.02 -8.91
N GLY A 335 12.23 -1.33 -9.05
CA GLY A 335 13.26 -0.32 -9.19
C GLY A 335 13.64 0.40 -7.90
N SER A 336 12.99 0.08 -6.77
CA SER A 336 13.35 0.59 -5.44
C SER A 336 14.83 0.33 -5.15
N ARG A 337 15.63 1.40 -5.11
CA ARG A 337 17.06 1.28 -4.86
C ARG A 337 17.64 2.45 -4.08
N ASP A 338 18.78 2.19 -3.44
CA ASP A 338 19.47 3.08 -2.51
C ASP A 338 18.62 3.45 -1.27
N VAL A 339 17.66 2.57 -0.90
CA VAL A 339 16.79 2.76 0.26
C VAL A 339 17.40 2.10 1.49
N VAL A 340 17.51 2.87 2.59
CA VAL A 340 17.85 2.33 3.91
C VAL A 340 16.56 2.13 4.72
N LEU A 341 16.16 0.87 4.88
CA LEU A 341 15.05 0.43 5.72
C LEU A 341 15.60 -0.04 7.07
N GLU A 342 15.53 0.82 8.09
CA GLU A 342 16.20 0.57 9.37
C GLU A 342 15.38 0.81 10.62
N SER A 343 15.56 0.00 11.65
CA SER A 343 14.92 0.23 12.96
C SER A 343 13.39 0.31 12.90
N ASN A 344 12.76 -0.40 11.97
CA ASN A 344 11.32 -0.45 11.84
C ASN A 344 10.73 -1.70 12.48
N VAL A 345 9.42 -1.67 12.75
CA VAL A 345 8.69 -2.80 13.32
C VAL A 345 7.48 -3.12 12.45
N ALA A 346 7.39 -4.37 11.97
CA ALA A 346 6.21 -4.91 11.29
C ALA A 346 5.53 -5.97 12.15
N VAL A 347 4.21 -5.85 12.33
CA VAL A 347 3.42 -6.72 13.21
C VAL A 347 2.10 -7.08 12.55
N ARG A 348 1.74 -8.37 12.53
CA ARG A 348 0.45 -8.85 11.99
C ARG A 348 0.15 -8.29 10.60
N THR A 349 1.06 -8.58 9.67
CA THR A 349 0.84 -8.33 8.25
C THR A 349 0.32 -9.60 7.60
N LYS A 350 -0.58 -9.48 6.62
CA LYS A 350 -1.17 -10.63 5.94
C LYS A 350 -0.10 -11.54 5.35
N CYS A 351 0.86 -10.95 4.62
CA CYS A 351 1.80 -11.70 3.79
C CYS A 351 3.22 -11.72 4.33
N ALA A 352 3.91 -10.58 4.43
CA ALA A 352 5.30 -10.55 4.90
C ALA A 352 5.60 -9.26 5.68
N GLY A 353 6.66 -9.28 6.47
CA GLY A 353 7.18 -8.09 7.14
C GLY A 353 7.87 -7.15 6.15
N VAL A 354 8.66 -7.71 5.23
CA VAL A 354 9.31 -6.98 4.13
C VAL A 354 9.10 -7.72 2.82
N ASN A 355 8.76 -7.01 1.76
CA ASN A 355 8.79 -7.52 0.39
C ASN A 355 9.67 -6.62 -0.47
N GLN A 356 10.62 -7.21 -1.19
CA GLN A 356 11.42 -6.55 -2.22
C GLN A 356 11.06 -7.13 -3.58
N HIS A 357 10.43 -6.34 -4.44
CA HIS A 357 10.06 -6.71 -5.80
C HIS A 357 10.92 -5.92 -6.78
N TYR A 358 11.90 -6.58 -7.39
CA TYR A 358 12.89 -5.93 -8.27
C TYR A 358 13.61 -4.71 -7.66
N GLY A 359 13.84 -4.69 -6.34
CA GLY A 359 14.67 -3.67 -5.71
C GLY A 359 16.16 -4.04 -5.74
N THR A 360 17.06 -3.07 -5.76
CA THR A 360 18.53 -3.30 -5.74
C THR A 360 19.21 -2.34 -4.78
N ASP A 361 20.37 -2.70 -4.25
CA ASP A 361 21.24 -1.84 -3.44
C ASP A 361 20.55 -1.28 -2.19
N ASN A 362 19.52 -1.98 -1.70
CA ASN A 362 18.79 -1.61 -0.50
C ASN A 362 19.48 -2.16 0.75
N ILE A 363 19.24 -1.52 1.89
CA ILE A 363 19.75 -2.00 3.17
C ILE A 363 18.59 -2.18 4.15
N ILE A 364 18.38 -3.41 4.59
CA ILE A 364 17.33 -3.83 5.52
C ILE A 364 18.01 -4.21 6.81
N ARG A 365 18.06 -3.28 7.77
CA ARG A 365 18.83 -3.49 9.00
C ARG A 365 18.10 -3.16 10.28
N ASN A 366 18.46 -3.81 11.38
CA ASN A 366 17.95 -3.46 12.70
C ASN A 366 16.41 -3.46 12.82
N ASN A 367 15.69 -4.20 11.98
CA ASN A 367 14.22 -4.22 12.00
C ASN A 367 13.70 -5.37 12.89
N ILE A 368 12.47 -5.24 13.39
CA ILE A 368 11.74 -6.32 14.06
C ILE A 368 10.56 -6.73 13.20
N LEU A 369 10.55 -7.97 12.74
CA LEU A 369 9.45 -8.59 12.01
C LEU A 369 8.78 -9.60 12.94
N TYR A 370 7.67 -9.21 13.54
CA TYR A 370 7.03 -9.96 14.62
C TYR A 370 5.65 -10.47 14.21
N ASP A 371 5.48 -11.78 14.18
CA ASP A 371 4.20 -12.43 13.86
C ASP A 371 3.59 -11.85 12.57
N VAL A 372 4.41 -11.80 11.53
CA VAL A 372 4.01 -11.46 10.17
C VAL A 372 3.64 -12.73 9.42
N ASN A 373 3.04 -12.58 8.24
CA ASN A 373 2.47 -13.71 7.50
C ASN A 373 1.34 -14.42 8.27
N VAL A 374 0.37 -13.65 8.76
CA VAL A 374 -0.73 -14.20 9.56
C VAL A 374 -1.90 -14.69 8.71
N GLY A 375 -1.91 -14.41 7.40
CA GLY A 375 -2.92 -14.82 6.43
C GLY A 375 -4.27 -14.11 6.58
N ASP A 376 -4.76 -13.94 7.81
CA ASP A 376 -5.93 -13.12 8.11
C ASP A 376 -5.65 -12.18 9.28
N VAL A 377 -5.57 -10.89 8.95
CA VAL A 377 -5.54 -9.82 9.93
C VAL A 377 -6.98 -9.43 10.23
N LYS A 378 -7.35 -9.46 11.52
CA LYS A 378 -8.68 -9.05 11.96
C LYS A 378 -8.89 -7.57 11.61
N THR A 379 -9.87 -7.33 10.74
CA THR A 379 -10.24 -5.99 10.31
C THR A 379 -11.52 -5.55 11.01
N PRO A 380 -11.59 -4.34 11.60
CA PRO A 380 -12.83 -3.81 12.17
C PRO A 380 -13.98 -3.81 11.15
N GLY A 381 -15.18 -4.21 11.60
CA GLY A 381 -16.35 -4.34 10.73
C GLY A 381 -16.41 -5.60 9.84
N ARG A 382 -15.36 -6.43 9.83
CA ARG A 382 -15.33 -7.66 9.02
C ARG A 382 -15.49 -8.91 9.88
N SER A 383 -16.41 -9.80 9.49
CA SER A 383 -16.77 -11.01 10.24
C SER A 383 -16.21 -12.32 9.65
N TYR A 384 -15.57 -12.28 8.47
CA TYR A 384 -15.07 -13.48 7.77
C TYR A 384 -13.69 -13.27 7.10
N ILE A 385 -13.01 -14.36 6.74
CA ILE A 385 -11.70 -14.36 6.06
C ILE A 385 -11.90 -14.15 4.56
N MET A 386 -11.28 -13.14 3.93
CA MET A 386 -11.56 -12.73 2.55
C MET A 386 -10.85 -13.57 1.49
N TYR A 387 -9.77 -14.28 1.81
CA TYR A 387 -9.16 -15.27 0.93
C TYR A 387 -8.10 -16.03 1.74
N PRO A 388 -8.18 -17.37 1.92
CA PRO A 388 -7.19 -18.12 2.69
C PRO A 388 -5.90 -18.44 1.91
N GLY A 389 -5.69 -17.83 0.73
CA GLY A 389 -4.65 -18.21 -0.23
C GLY A 389 -3.29 -17.55 -0.04
N ARG A 390 -2.26 -18.41 -0.08
CA ARG A 390 -0.82 -18.25 -0.41
C ARG A 390 -0.18 -16.86 -0.27
N CYS A 391 0.11 -16.50 0.97
CA CYS A 391 1.32 -15.77 1.29
C CYS A 391 2.06 -16.59 2.34
N ASP A 392 3.32 -16.96 2.12
CA ASP A 392 3.97 -17.98 2.94
C ASP A 392 5.23 -17.50 3.70
N GLU A 393 5.67 -16.23 3.64
CA GLU A 393 7.02 -15.87 4.17
C GLU A 393 7.19 -14.49 4.85
N VAL A 394 8.28 -14.30 5.62
CA VAL A 394 8.55 -13.09 6.45
C VAL A 394 9.31 -12.00 5.70
N ILE A 395 10.36 -12.36 4.94
CA ILE A 395 11.05 -11.49 3.99
C ILE A 395 10.99 -12.15 2.62
N VAL A 396 10.48 -11.42 1.63
CA VAL A 396 10.26 -11.92 0.26
C VAL A 396 11.13 -11.12 -0.70
N SER A 397 11.76 -11.81 -1.66
CA SER A 397 12.23 -11.17 -2.89
C SER A 397 11.59 -11.86 -4.09
N ASP A 398 10.83 -11.12 -4.90
CA ASP A 398 10.29 -11.62 -6.16
C ASP A 398 11.06 -11.06 -7.35
N GLN A 399 11.31 -11.92 -8.34
CA GLN A 399 12.02 -11.66 -9.59
C GLN A 399 11.32 -12.26 -10.84
N THR A 400 10.04 -12.67 -10.76
CA THR A 400 9.40 -13.40 -11.88
C THR A 400 9.25 -12.65 -13.21
N GLU A 401 9.84 -13.23 -14.27
CA GLU A 401 9.55 -12.93 -15.69
C GLU A 401 10.20 -11.66 -16.27
N ARG A 402 11.54 -11.64 -16.45
CA ARG A 402 12.15 -10.75 -17.46
C ARG A 402 12.77 -11.49 -18.63
N ASN A 403 12.48 -11.05 -19.86
CA ASN A 403 13.17 -11.46 -21.09
C ASN A 403 14.66 -11.13 -21.06
N ILE A 404 15.37 -12.14 -20.64
CA ILE A 404 16.80 -12.37 -20.64
C ILE A 404 17.51 -12.22 -22.06
N SER A 405 16.88 -11.80 -23.16
CA SER A 405 17.60 -11.39 -24.41
C SER A 405 17.55 -9.90 -24.68
N THR A 406 16.70 -9.13 -23.99
CA THR A 406 16.51 -7.69 -24.27
C THR A 406 16.45 -6.80 -23.03
N CYS A 407 16.46 -7.37 -21.82
CA CYS A 407 16.31 -6.66 -20.54
C CYS A 407 15.00 -5.84 -20.41
N ASP A 408 13.98 -6.18 -21.22
CA ASP A 408 12.68 -5.50 -21.31
C ASP A 408 11.74 -5.98 -20.17
N PRO A 409 11.10 -5.06 -19.42
CA PRO A 409 10.28 -5.37 -18.26
C PRO A 409 8.95 -6.09 -18.54
N ASN A 410 8.48 -6.20 -19.79
CA ASN A 410 7.10 -6.63 -20.09
C ASN A 410 6.97 -7.95 -20.90
N LYS A 411 8.00 -8.81 -20.98
CA LYS A 411 7.95 -10.10 -21.73
C LYS A 411 8.77 -11.22 -21.06
N LYS A 412 8.46 -12.50 -21.37
CA LYS A 412 9.11 -13.71 -20.79
C LYS A 412 10.62 -13.87 -21.11
N PRO A 413 11.47 -14.33 -20.15
CA PRO A 413 12.90 -14.72 -20.25
C PRO A 413 13.36 -15.41 -21.55
N SER A 414 14.48 -14.97 -22.15
CA SER A 414 15.31 -15.81 -23.05
C SER A 414 16.35 -16.61 -22.25
N ALA A 415 17.35 -17.20 -22.91
CA ALA A 415 18.39 -18.01 -22.28
C ALA A 415 19.72 -17.27 -21.93
N ASP A 416 19.94 -16.02 -22.36
CA ASP A 416 21.27 -15.37 -22.44
C ASP A 416 21.62 -14.26 -21.41
N CYS A 417 20.89 -14.14 -20.30
CA CYS A 417 21.01 -13.15 -19.21
C CYS A 417 21.05 -13.93 -17.91
N CYS A 418 21.53 -13.22 -16.93
CA CYS A 418 22.28 -13.77 -15.84
C CYS A 418 22.11 -12.82 -14.67
N CYS A 419 21.73 -13.39 -13.54
CA CYS A 419 21.82 -12.73 -12.24
C CYS A 419 22.78 -13.50 -11.36
N TYR A 420 24.07 -13.40 -11.69
CA TYR A 420 25.16 -13.98 -10.90
C TYR A 420 26.39 -13.03 -10.91
N PRO A 421 27.29 -13.14 -9.92
CA PRO A 421 28.48 -12.29 -9.85
C PRO A 421 29.36 -12.37 -11.11
N GLY A 422 29.67 -11.22 -11.70
CA GLY A 422 30.48 -11.11 -12.92
C GLY A 422 29.69 -10.99 -14.23
N CYS A 423 28.36 -10.90 -14.15
CA CYS A 423 27.50 -10.65 -15.30
C CYS A 423 26.97 -9.20 -15.32
N ASP A 424 27.28 -8.46 -16.39
CA ASP A 424 27.05 -7.00 -16.50
C ASP A 424 25.75 -6.65 -17.26
N MET A 425 24.82 -7.61 -17.38
CA MET A 425 23.68 -7.50 -18.30
C MET A 425 22.32 -7.25 -17.62
N ALA A 426 22.22 -7.19 -16.29
CA ALA A 426 20.98 -6.86 -15.58
C ALA A 426 21.23 -6.24 -14.18
N MET A 427 20.42 -5.26 -13.78
CA MET A 427 20.32 -4.85 -12.36
C MET A 427 19.51 -5.93 -11.63
N CYS A 428 20.21 -6.90 -11.07
CA CYS A 428 19.61 -7.99 -10.33
C CYS A 428 19.20 -7.52 -8.94
N SER A 429 18.15 -8.12 -8.38
CA SER A 429 17.74 -7.77 -7.02
C SER A 429 18.91 -8.00 -6.06
N SER A 430 19.14 -7.04 -5.17
CA SER A 430 20.21 -7.10 -4.18
C SER A 430 19.79 -6.34 -2.92
N ALA A 431 20.25 -6.82 -1.78
CA ALA A 431 20.09 -6.12 -0.51
C ALA A 431 21.14 -6.56 0.51
N THR A 432 21.47 -5.67 1.43
CA THR A 432 22.14 -6.03 2.68
C THR A 432 21.09 -6.22 3.76
N VAL A 433 21.00 -7.42 4.34
CA VAL A 433 20.03 -7.79 5.38
C VAL A 433 20.78 -8.14 6.65
N ASP A 434 20.90 -7.19 7.56
CA ASP A 434 21.71 -7.38 8.77
C ASP A 434 21.00 -6.97 10.06
N THR A 435 21.41 -7.58 11.18
CA THR A 435 20.98 -7.18 12.53
C THR A 435 19.46 -7.16 12.75
N ASN A 436 18.66 -7.89 11.97
CA ASN A 436 17.20 -7.93 12.14
C ASN A 436 16.77 -8.99 13.17
N ILE A 437 15.60 -8.80 13.80
CA ILE A 437 14.91 -9.82 14.59
C ILE A 437 13.70 -10.31 13.80
N VAL A 438 13.66 -11.60 13.49
CA VAL A 438 12.51 -12.29 12.88
C VAL A 438 11.89 -13.22 13.91
N TYR A 439 10.67 -12.90 14.33
CA TYR A 439 9.93 -13.65 15.35
C TYR A 439 8.63 -14.20 14.78
N LEU A 440 8.47 -15.52 14.82
CA LEU A 440 7.26 -16.24 14.43
C LEU A 440 6.58 -16.81 15.68
N SER A 441 5.37 -16.33 15.98
CA SER A 441 4.60 -16.87 17.10
C SER A 441 3.97 -18.21 16.74
N LYS A 442 3.50 -18.97 17.74
CA LYS A 442 2.79 -20.23 17.54
C LYS A 442 1.40 -20.09 16.86
N SER A 443 0.99 -18.87 16.48
CA SER A 443 -0.37 -18.59 16.01
C SER A 443 -0.66 -19.15 14.60
N ARG A 444 -1.94 -19.35 14.30
CA ARG A 444 -2.49 -20.41 13.43
C ARG A 444 -2.22 -20.24 11.92
N ASN A 445 -1.18 -20.87 11.37
CA ASN A 445 -1.20 -21.70 10.13
C ASN A 445 0.21 -22.23 9.83
N MET A 446 0.76 -22.99 10.78
CA MET A 446 2.18 -23.32 10.88
C MET A 446 2.74 -24.32 9.84
N ARG A 447 2.01 -24.73 8.80
CA ARG A 447 2.50 -25.81 7.91
C ARG A 447 3.48 -25.33 6.82
N ASN A 448 3.45 -24.05 6.44
CA ASN A 448 4.29 -23.51 5.35
C ASN A 448 5.11 -22.25 5.70
N GLN A 449 5.01 -21.70 6.91
CA GLN A 449 5.75 -20.49 7.28
C GLN A 449 7.28 -20.75 7.29
N SER A 450 8.03 -20.00 6.49
CA SER A 450 9.49 -19.89 6.51
C SER A 450 9.94 -18.47 6.86
N SER A 451 11.17 -18.33 7.33
CA SER A 451 11.77 -17.00 7.56
C SER A 451 11.99 -16.23 6.26
N PHE A 452 12.12 -16.92 5.11
CA PHE A 452 12.33 -16.30 3.80
C PHE A 452 11.62 -17.04 2.67
N GLN A 453 11.18 -16.30 1.64
CA GLN A 453 10.77 -16.89 0.36
C GLN A 453 11.99 -17.05 -0.52
N GLY A 454 12.28 -18.28 -0.93
CA GLY A 454 13.13 -18.52 -2.10
C GLY A 454 12.50 -17.79 -3.29
N ALA A 455 13.23 -16.86 -3.90
CA ALA A 455 12.73 -16.28 -5.13
C ALA A 455 12.45 -17.40 -6.12
N ARG A 456 11.55 -17.12 -7.05
CA ARG A 456 11.10 -18.08 -8.04
C ARG A 456 12.19 -18.46 -9.08
N TRP A 457 13.47 -18.14 -8.85
CA TRP A 457 14.61 -18.25 -9.80
C TRP A 457 15.93 -18.74 -9.18
N TYR A 458 16.72 -19.43 -10.04
CA TYR A 458 18.13 -19.79 -9.86
C TYR A 458 18.99 -18.52 -9.60
N HIS A 459 19.67 -18.40 -8.45
CA HIS A 459 20.56 -17.27 -8.05
C HIS A 459 19.97 -16.04 -7.36
N ALA A 460 18.70 -16.06 -6.95
CA ALA A 460 18.06 -14.82 -6.52
C ALA A 460 18.61 -14.18 -5.24
N PHE A 461 19.33 -14.94 -4.41
CA PHE A 461 20.02 -14.42 -3.23
C PHE A 461 21.53 -14.29 -3.39
N ASP A 462 22.07 -14.53 -4.58
CA ASP A 462 23.53 -14.46 -4.80
C ASP A 462 24.09 -13.05 -4.61
N ASN A 463 23.25 -12.04 -4.83
CA ASN A 463 23.59 -10.63 -4.63
C ASN A 463 23.05 -10.08 -3.30
N PHE A 464 22.58 -10.95 -2.41
CA PHE A 464 22.15 -10.56 -1.06
C PHE A 464 23.26 -10.89 -0.07
N THR A 465 23.41 -10.03 0.93
CA THR A 465 24.24 -10.33 2.10
C THR A 465 23.33 -10.47 3.31
N PHE A 466 23.55 -11.54 4.07
CA PHE A 466 22.87 -11.77 5.34
C PHE A 466 23.93 -11.86 6.44
N ASP A 467 23.77 -11.11 7.52
CA ASP A 467 24.71 -11.12 8.63
C ASP A 467 24.05 -10.71 9.96
N LYS A 468 24.41 -11.38 11.06
CA LYS A 468 24.05 -10.97 12.44
C LYS A 468 22.53 -10.83 12.73
N ASN A 469 21.68 -11.54 12.02
CA ASN A 469 20.24 -11.60 12.25
C ASN A 469 19.89 -12.60 13.39
N VAL A 470 18.76 -12.38 14.05
CA VAL A 470 18.15 -13.30 15.02
C VAL A 470 16.86 -13.86 14.44
N TYR A 471 16.80 -15.18 14.31
CA TYR A 471 15.61 -15.90 13.88
C TYR A 471 15.01 -16.68 15.04
N PHE A 472 13.70 -16.65 15.20
CA PHE A 472 13.03 -17.43 16.21
C PHE A 472 11.62 -17.81 15.78
N ALA A 473 11.28 -19.09 15.94
CA ALA A 473 9.91 -19.57 15.79
C ALA A 473 9.52 -20.39 17.03
N GLU A 474 8.43 -19.99 17.69
CA GLU A 474 7.98 -20.63 18.91
C GLU A 474 7.64 -22.11 18.69
N GLY A 475 8.27 -22.99 19.48
CA GLY A 475 8.00 -24.43 19.43
C GLY A 475 8.54 -25.15 18.20
N ARG A 476 9.46 -24.54 17.44
CA ARG A 476 10.20 -25.22 16.37
C ARG A 476 11.69 -25.36 16.71
N GLU A 477 12.22 -26.53 16.42
CA GLU A 477 13.66 -26.82 16.50
C GLU A 477 14.39 -26.19 15.29
N PRO A 478 15.57 -25.57 15.47
CA PRO A 478 16.34 -24.95 14.39
C PRO A 478 16.64 -25.91 13.23
N SER A 479 16.97 -27.17 13.55
CA SER A 479 17.32 -28.22 12.59
C SER A 479 16.13 -28.73 11.76
N LEU A 480 14.90 -28.40 12.16
CA LEU A 480 13.66 -28.78 11.48
C LEU A 480 12.95 -27.58 10.86
N SER A 481 13.47 -26.36 11.08
CA SER A 481 12.86 -25.13 10.63
C SER A 481 13.40 -24.75 9.25
N ARG A 482 12.52 -24.77 8.25
CA ARG A 482 12.84 -24.31 6.90
C ARG A 482 13.15 -22.82 6.94
N PHE A 483 14.35 -22.46 6.50
CA PHE A 483 14.77 -21.06 6.34
C PHE A 483 14.18 -20.48 5.05
N PHE A 484 14.21 -21.27 3.96
CA PHE A 484 13.54 -20.97 2.68
C PHE A 484 12.35 -21.92 2.45
N ASN A 485 11.20 -21.39 2.00
CA ASN A 485 10.03 -22.22 1.67
C ASN A 485 10.14 -22.89 0.29
N ASP A 486 9.42 -24.01 0.15
CA ASP A 486 9.15 -24.75 -1.09
C ASP A 486 7.85 -24.22 -1.71
N SER A 487 7.93 -23.13 -2.47
CA SER A 487 6.87 -22.86 -3.43
C SER A 487 7.15 -23.75 -4.64
N SER A 488 6.28 -24.74 -4.83
CA SER A 488 6.34 -25.83 -5.82
C SER A 488 6.38 -25.43 -7.31
N LEU A 489 6.85 -24.22 -7.63
CA LEU A 489 6.82 -23.64 -8.98
C LEU A 489 8.15 -23.77 -9.74
N ASN A 490 9.24 -24.20 -9.08
CA ASN A 490 10.45 -24.61 -9.77
C ASN A 490 11.10 -25.75 -8.99
N GLN A 491 11.22 -26.94 -9.58
CA GLN A 491 11.86 -28.11 -8.94
C GLN A 491 13.38 -28.15 -9.21
N HIS A 492 13.98 -27.03 -9.63
CA HIS A 492 15.31 -26.98 -10.25
C HIS A 492 16.28 -26.01 -9.56
N GLU A 493 15.91 -25.42 -8.42
CA GLU A 493 16.79 -24.55 -7.61
C GLU A 493 17.49 -25.37 -6.49
N PRO A 494 18.82 -25.49 -6.44
CA PRO A 494 19.51 -26.36 -5.49
C PRO A 494 19.38 -25.93 -4.02
N ARG A 495 18.75 -24.78 -3.74
CA ARG A 495 18.58 -24.20 -2.38
C ARG A 495 17.19 -24.38 -1.77
N HIS A 496 16.29 -25.12 -2.41
CA HIS A 496 14.97 -25.40 -1.85
C HIS A 496 15.07 -26.04 -0.45
N ALA A 497 14.28 -25.53 0.49
CA ALA A 497 14.07 -26.10 1.83
C ALA A 497 15.31 -26.19 2.75
N MET A 498 16.39 -25.42 2.49
CA MET A 498 17.53 -25.36 3.40
C MET A 498 17.11 -24.87 4.79
N THR A 499 17.70 -25.49 5.81
CA THR A 499 17.75 -25.00 7.19
C THR A 499 18.76 -23.85 7.31
N LEU A 500 18.69 -23.07 8.39
CA LEU A 500 19.70 -22.04 8.67
C LEU A 500 21.10 -22.65 8.73
N PHE A 501 21.26 -23.85 9.29
CA PHE A 501 22.54 -24.54 9.38
C PHE A 501 23.14 -24.88 8.01
N GLU A 502 22.32 -25.35 7.07
CA GLU A 502 22.77 -25.63 5.70
C GLU A 502 23.14 -24.34 4.95
N TRP A 503 22.37 -23.26 5.18
CA TRP A 503 22.72 -21.93 4.66
C TRP A 503 24.07 -21.44 5.20
N GLN A 504 24.31 -21.61 6.50
CA GLN A 504 25.58 -21.28 7.14
C GLN A 504 26.74 -22.11 6.63
N ASN A 505 26.54 -23.40 6.39
CA ASN A 505 27.58 -24.27 5.82
C ASN A 505 27.92 -23.92 4.36
N SER A 506 27.05 -23.19 3.65
CA SER A 506 27.35 -22.64 2.32
C SER A 506 28.23 -21.38 2.37
N GLY A 507 28.57 -20.90 3.57
CA GLY A 507 29.40 -19.70 3.78
C GLY A 507 28.59 -18.40 3.94
N GLN A 508 27.27 -18.49 4.08
CA GLN A 508 26.35 -17.35 4.13
C GLN A 508 25.75 -17.19 5.52
N ASP A 509 25.41 -15.98 5.96
CA ASP A 509 24.71 -15.73 7.24
C ASP A 509 25.37 -16.35 8.49
N ALA A 510 26.71 -16.46 8.47
CA ALA A 510 27.48 -17.24 9.43
C ALA A 510 27.40 -16.71 10.88
N ALA A 511 27.15 -15.41 11.06
CA ALA A 511 27.04 -14.79 12.39
C ALA A 511 25.60 -14.74 12.93
N SER A 512 24.61 -15.16 12.14
CA SER A 512 23.21 -15.17 12.58
C SER A 512 22.89 -16.34 13.48
N VAL A 513 21.87 -16.18 14.31
CA VAL A 513 21.50 -17.17 15.33
C VAL A 513 20.02 -17.52 15.25
N TRP A 514 19.70 -18.77 15.59
CA TRP A 514 18.32 -19.20 15.84
C TRP A 514 18.08 -19.28 17.35
N GLU A 515 17.72 -18.15 17.97
CA GLU A 515 17.56 -18.04 19.41
C GLU A 515 16.40 -17.12 19.78
N ASN A 516 15.78 -17.35 20.94
CA ASN A 516 14.75 -16.45 21.45
C ASN A 516 15.34 -15.05 21.64
N PRO A 517 14.78 -13.99 21.03
CA PRO A 517 15.28 -12.63 21.19
C PRO A 517 15.07 -12.06 22.61
N GLN A 518 14.39 -12.78 23.50
CA GLN A 518 14.15 -12.42 24.90
C GLN A 518 13.42 -11.08 25.06
N PHE A 519 12.28 -10.92 24.37
CA PHE A 519 11.42 -9.77 24.59
C PHE A 519 10.95 -9.70 26.05
N VAL A 520 11.16 -8.55 26.71
CA VAL A 520 10.69 -8.27 28.08
C VAL A 520 9.17 -8.23 28.14
N SER A 521 8.56 -7.73 27.06
CA SER A 521 7.13 -7.77 26.77
C SER A 521 6.98 -7.68 25.26
N SER A 522 6.09 -8.50 24.69
CA SER A 522 5.72 -8.45 23.28
C SER A 522 4.20 -8.47 23.17
N ASN A 523 3.57 -7.29 23.25
CA ASN A 523 2.11 -7.13 23.20
C ASN A 523 1.63 -6.42 21.93
N GLY A 524 2.48 -6.30 20.92
CA GLY A 524 2.21 -5.55 19.69
C GLY A 524 2.57 -4.06 19.76
N THR A 525 2.90 -3.52 20.93
CA THR A 525 3.22 -2.08 21.13
C THR A 525 4.52 -1.83 21.88
N ASN A 526 5.14 -2.89 22.41
CA ASN A 526 6.45 -2.86 23.04
C ASN A 526 7.26 -4.05 22.51
N PHE A 527 8.48 -3.79 22.06
CA PHE A 527 9.42 -4.78 21.53
C PHE A 527 10.80 -4.62 22.18
N THR A 528 10.81 -4.29 23.47
CA THR A 528 12.04 -4.20 24.26
C THR A 528 12.61 -5.59 24.50
N VAL A 529 13.90 -5.79 24.20
CA VAL A 529 14.62 -7.04 24.48
C VAL A 529 15.39 -6.96 25.81
N SER A 530 15.60 -8.11 26.45
CA SER A 530 16.39 -8.22 27.68
C SER A 530 17.84 -7.79 27.45
N PRO A 531 18.56 -7.24 28.45
CA PRO A 531 20.00 -6.94 28.34
C PRO A 531 20.87 -8.14 27.92
N GLU A 532 20.42 -9.37 28.19
CA GLU A 532 21.09 -10.62 27.84
C GLU A 532 20.73 -11.16 26.44
N SER A 533 19.86 -10.45 25.73
CA SER A 533 19.33 -10.86 24.43
C SER A 533 20.44 -11.19 23.43
N PRO A 534 20.30 -12.27 22.65
CA PRO A 534 21.22 -12.56 21.55
C PRO A 534 21.26 -11.43 20.52
N ALA A 535 20.16 -10.70 20.31
CA ALA A 535 20.10 -9.59 19.36
C ALA A 535 21.10 -8.49 19.72
N LEU A 536 21.13 -8.06 20.99
CA LEU A 536 22.05 -7.02 21.46
C LEU A 536 23.52 -7.44 21.31
N LYS A 537 23.83 -8.72 21.52
CA LYS A 537 25.19 -9.27 21.34
C LYS A 537 25.63 -9.24 19.87
N LEU A 538 24.68 -9.37 18.94
CA LEU A 538 24.91 -9.28 17.50
C LEU A 538 24.91 -7.83 16.98
N GLY A 539 24.69 -6.83 17.84
CA GLY A 539 24.76 -5.42 17.48
C GLY A 539 23.41 -4.77 17.18
N PHE A 540 22.29 -5.48 17.37
CA PHE A 540 20.96 -4.88 17.33
C PHE A 540 20.87 -3.70 18.29
N GLN A 541 20.31 -2.60 17.80
CA GLN A 541 20.01 -1.41 18.57
C GLN A 541 18.52 -1.41 18.94
N GLN A 542 18.24 -1.28 20.23
CA GLN A 542 16.87 -1.22 20.73
C GLN A 542 16.05 -0.14 20.00
N ILE A 543 14.92 -0.54 19.44
CA ILE A 543 13.99 0.39 18.80
C ILE A 543 13.11 1.01 19.89
N ASP A 544 13.15 2.34 20.00
CA ASP A 544 12.30 3.12 20.91
C ASP A 544 11.01 3.55 20.19
N LEU A 545 9.91 2.87 20.52
CA LEU A 545 8.59 3.17 19.97
C LEU A 545 7.82 4.24 20.76
N THR A 546 8.38 4.79 21.85
CA THR A 546 7.70 5.83 22.66
C THR A 546 7.52 7.16 21.90
N ARG A 547 8.23 7.32 20.79
CA ARG A 547 8.21 8.51 19.92
C ARG A 547 7.30 8.36 18.69
N LEU A 548 6.58 7.26 18.56
CA LEU A 548 5.71 6.99 17.42
C LEU A 548 4.52 7.94 17.34
N GLY A 549 4.10 8.19 16.10
CA GLY A 549 2.86 8.91 15.79
C GLY A 549 2.91 10.38 16.18
N PRO A 550 1.74 11.05 16.13
CA PRO A 550 1.64 12.49 16.36
C PRO A 550 2.11 12.89 17.74
N ARG A 551 3.08 13.79 17.79
CA ARG A 551 3.56 14.32 19.08
C ARG A 551 2.54 15.30 19.61
N SER A 552 2.14 15.12 20.86
CA SER A 552 1.52 16.22 21.61
C SER A 552 2.54 17.37 21.70
N LYS A 553 2.08 18.62 21.67
CA LYS A 553 2.92 19.80 21.89
C LYS A 553 4.00 19.53 22.95
N LEU A 554 5.26 19.78 22.61
CA LEU A 554 6.15 20.37 23.60
C LEU A 554 5.47 21.67 24.03
N SER A 555 5.04 21.71 25.29
CA SER A 555 4.33 22.81 25.95
C SER A 555 5.08 24.13 25.80
#